data_AF-A0AA46ZVJ2-F1
#
_entry.id   AF-A0AA46ZVJ2-F1
#
_cell.length_a   1.000
_cell.length_b   1.000
_cell.length_c   1.000
_cell.angle_alpha   90.00
_cell.angle_beta   90.00
_cell.angle_gamma   90.00
#
_symmetry.space_group_name_H-M   'P 1'
#
loop_
_entity.id
_entity.type
_entity.pdbx_description
1 polymer ?
#
loop_
_entity_poly.entity_id
_entity_poly.type
_entity_poly.pdbx_seq_one_letter_code
_entity_poly.pdbx_strand_id
1 'polypeptide(L)'
;MASPVLSFRVEAELINQLDQLAAATDRDRQYHLKRALARYVESESWHFQAVAEGIADAEAGNLIDLDAVKAKWVARAENRINQQGGK
;
A
#
# COMPACT_ATOMS: atom_id res chain seq x y z
N MET A 1 16.05 -23.22 8.22
CA MET A 1 16.77 -22.26 7.35
C MET A 1 17.18 -21.08 8.21
N ALA A 2 18.46 -20.68 8.21
CA ALA A 2 18.90 -19.50 8.96
C ALA A 2 18.29 -18.23 8.34
N SER A 3 17.80 -17.31 9.17
CA SER A 3 17.30 -16.02 8.67
C SER A 3 18.47 -15.16 8.18
N PRO A 4 18.39 -14.57 6.97
CA PRO A 4 19.44 -13.68 6.48
C PRO A 4 19.56 -12.43 7.34
N VAL A 5 20.78 -11.92 7.50
CA VAL A 5 21.08 -10.68 8.23
C VAL A 5 21.19 -9.53 7.23
N LEU A 6 20.47 -8.44 7.51
CA LEU A 6 20.58 -7.17 6.77
C LEU A 6 21.36 -6.18 7.63
N SER A 7 22.39 -5.56 7.06
CA SER A 7 23.18 -4.51 7.70
C SER A 7 23.17 -3.25 6.84
N PHE A 8 22.88 -2.11 7.46
CA PHE A 8 22.79 -0.82 6.79
C PHE A 8 23.26 0.29 7.71
N ARG A 9 23.65 1.43 7.13
CA ARG A 9 24.05 2.63 7.89
C ARG A 9 22.81 3.42 8.28
N VAL A 10 22.84 3.99 9.48
CA VAL A 10 21.74 4.76 10.06
C VAL A 10 22.33 5.93 10.84
N GLU A 11 21.67 7.07 10.79
CA GLU A 11 22.04 8.25 11.58
C GLU A 11 21.90 7.95 13.08
N ALA A 12 22.84 8.44 13.88
CA ALA A 12 22.85 8.20 15.33
C ALA A 12 21.56 8.69 16.02
N GLU A 13 20.97 9.77 15.53
CA GLU A 13 19.70 10.30 16.03
C GLU A 13 18.55 9.29 15.88
N LEU A 14 18.45 8.63 14.73
CA LEU A 14 17.40 7.65 14.48
C LEU A 14 17.59 6.39 15.33
N ILE A 15 18.83 5.99 15.62
CA ILE A 15 19.12 4.91 16.57
C ILE A 15 18.62 5.27 17.98
N ASN A 16 18.85 6.51 18.43
CA ASN A 16 18.39 6.97 19.73
C ASN A 16 16.85 6.97 19.83
N GLN A 17 16.16 7.41 18.77
CA GLN A 17 14.70 7.36 18.72
C GLN A 17 14.17 5.91 18.77
N LEU A 18 14.83 5.00 18.04
CA LEU A 18 14.49 3.57 18.06
C LEU A 18 14.70 2.95 19.46
N ASP A 19 15.74 3.36 20.18
CA ASP A 19 16.00 2.91 21.56
C ASP A 19 14.92 3.36 22.54
N GLN A 20 14.50 4.62 22.44
CA GLN A 20 13.41 5.13 23.27
C GLN A 20 12.11 4.38 22.98
N LEU A 21 11.82 4.09 21.71
CA LEU A 21 10.65 3.32 21.30
C LEU A 21 10.72 1.87 21.83
N ALA A 22 11.88 1.23 21.73
CA ALA A 22 12.12 -0.10 22.26
C ALA A 22 11.84 -0.15 23.77
N ALA A 23 12.42 0.77 24.53
CA ALA A 23 12.23 0.88 25.98
C ALA A 23 10.76 1.16 26.36
N ALA A 24 10.08 2.08 25.65
CA ALA A 24 8.70 2.44 25.95
C ALA A 24 7.68 1.33 25.64
N THR A 25 8.03 0.38 24.76
CA THR A 25 7.13 -0.70 24.33
C THR A 25 7.48 -2.07 24.90
N ASP A 26 8.55 -2.17 25.68
CA ASP A 26 9.11 -3.43 26.18
C ASP A 26 9.38 -4.44 25.03
N ARG A 27 9.93 -3.93 23.92
CA ARG A 27 10.27 -4.70 22.71
C ARG A 27 11.67 -4.36 22.24
N ASP A 28 12.35 -5.33 21.64
CA ASP A 28 13.68 -5.10 21.09
C ASP A 28 13.65 -4.25 19.80
N ARG A 29 14.82 -3.74 19.40
CA ARG A 29 15.00 -3.03 18.13
C ARG A 29 14.57 -3.89 16.94
N GLN A 30 14.84 -5.19 17.00
CA GLN A 30 14.59 -6.11 15.89
C GLN A 30 13.09 -6.24 15.59
N TYR A 31 12.23 -6.25 16.61
CA TYR A 31 10.79 -6.25 16.48
C TYR A 31 10.30 -5.02 15.71
N HIS A 32 10.75 -3.83 16.11
CA HIS A 32 10.37 -2.58 15.46
C HIS A 32 10.90 -2.48 14.03
N LEU A 33 12.15 -2.89 13.79
CA LEU A 33 12.74 -2.92 12.45
C LEU A 33 12.00 -3.87 11.52
N LYS A 34 11.67 -5.09 11.97
CA LYS A 34 10.87 -6.05 11.18
C LYS A 34 9.49 -5.48 10.87
N ARG A 35 8.83 -4.88 11.86
CA ARG A 35 7.51 -4.29 11.70
C ARG A 35 7.52 -3.10 10.73
N ALA A 36 8.52 -2.23 10.83
CA ALA A 36 8.69 -1.08 9.95
C ALA A 36 8.96 -1.54 8.52
N LEU A 37 9.88 -2.50 8.33
CA LEU A 37 10.20 -3.06 7.02
C LEU A 37 9.00 -3.74 6.37
N ALA A 38 8.24 -4.56 7.12
CA ALA A 38 7.04 -5.21 6.59
C ALA A 38 6.00 -4.20 6.11
N ARG A 39 5.76 -3.13 6.90
CA ARG A 39 4.83 -2.06 6.54
C ARG A 39 5.29 -1.27 5.31
N TYR A 40 6.58 -0.97 5.23
CA TYR A 40 7.15 -0.27 4.08
C TYR A 40 7.04 -1.11 2.82
N VAL A 41 7.42 -2.40 2.89
CA VAL A 41 7.30 -3.29 1.74
C VAL A 41 5.85 -3.42 1.31
N GLU A 42 4.91 -3.63 2.24
CA GLU A 42 3.48 -3.66 1.92
C GLU A 42 3.00 -2.36 1.25
N SER A 43 3.37 -1.19 1.79
CA SER A 43 2.96 0.11 1.25
C SER A 43 3.58 0.47 -0.09
N GLU A 44 4.73 -0.08 -0.44
CA GLU A 44 5.35 0.13 -1.75
C GLU A 44 4.99 -1.00 -2.74
N SER A 45 4.69 -2.20 -2.25
CA SER A 45 4.46 -3.37 -3.10
C SER A 45 3.07 -3.42 -3.72
N TRP A 46 2.08 -2.74 -3.15
CA TRP A 46 0.71 -2.81 -3.65
C TRP A 46 0.63 -2.40 -5.13
N HIS A 47 1.44 -1.44 -5.58
CA HIS A 47 1.38 -0.98 -6.95
C HIS A 47 1.91 -2.04 -7.92
N PHE A 48 2.98 -2.76 -7.56
CA PHE A 48 3.53 -3.81 -8.41
C PHE A 48 2.56 -4.98 -8.51
N GLN A 49 1.91 -5.32 -7.41
CA GLN A 49 0.88 -6.36 -7.36
C GLN A 49 -0.33 -5.98 -8.22
N ALA A 50 -0.84 -4.74 -8.10
CA ALA A 50 -1.95 -4.26 -8.89
C ALA A 50 -1.63 -4.22 -10.39
N VAL A 51 -0.40 -3.84 -10.77
CA VAL A 51 0.05 -3.89 -12.17
C VAL A 51 0.12 -5.32 -12.68
N ALA A 52 0.70 -6.24 -11.91
CA ALA A 52 0.79 -7.64 -12.30
C ALA A 52 -0.59 -8.29 -12.44
N GLU A 53 -1.53 -7.97 -11.54
CA GLU A 53 -2.93 -8.40 -11.63
C GLU A 53 -3.61 -7.85 -12.89
N GLY A 54 -3.46 -6.55 -13.18
CA GLY A 54 -4.02 -5.95 -14.39
C GLY A 54 -3.46 -6.54 -15.69
N ILE A 55 -2.17 -6.90 -15.71
CA ILE A 55 -1.56 -7.61 -16.85
C ILE A 55 -2.19 -9.00 -17.00
N ALA A 56 -2.28 -9.76 -15.90
CA ALA A 56 -2.87 -11.10 -15.92
C ALA A 56 -4.34 -11.10 -16.36
N ASP A 57 -5.13 -10.12 -15.93
CA ASP A 57 -6.52 -9.95 -16.36
C ASP A 57 -6.61 -9.61 -17.85
N ALA A 58 -5.73 -8.75 -18.35
CA ALA A 58 -5.68 -8.43 -19.77
C ALA A 58 -5.30 -9.66 -20.63
N GLU A 59 -4.33 -10.45 -20.18
CA GLU A 59 -3.93 -11.71 -20.82
C GLU A 59 -5.05 -12.77 -20.79
N ALA A 60 -5.84 -12.82 -19.71
CA ALA A 60 -7.00 -13.69 -19.57
C ALA A 60 -8.23 -13.22 -20.38
N GLY A 61 -8.17 -12.03 -20.99
CA GLY A 61 -9.28 -11.43 -21.71
C GLY A 61 -10.37 -10.85 -20.81
N ASN A 62 -10.10 -10.65 -19.52
CA ASN A 62 -10.99 -10.00 -18.54
C ASN A 62 -11.01 -8.47 -18.74
N LEU A 63 -11.26 -8.05 -19.97
CA LEU A 63 -11.31 -6.66 -20.36
C LEU A 63 -12.76 -6.17 -20.40
N ILE A 64 -12.95 -4.88 -20.20
CA ILE A 64 -14.25 -4.23 -20.32
C ILE A 64 -14.17 -3.18 -21.43
N ASP A 65 -15.26 -3.02 -22.17
CA ASP A 65 -15.33 -2.03 -23.23
C ASP A 65 -15.24 -0.60 -22.67
N LEU A 66 -14.42 0.23 -23.33
CA LEU A 66 -14.14 1.58 -22.87
C LEU A 66 -15.38 2.48 -22.89
N ASP A 67 -16.25 2.31 -23.89
CA ASP A 67 -17.45 3.13 -24.02
C ASP A 67 -18.48 2.77 -22.96
N ALA A 68 -18.59 1.48 -22.61
CA ALA A 68 -19.40 1.04 -21.47
C ALA A 68 -18.92 1.66 -20.13
N VAL A 69 -17.61 1.77 -19.92
CA VAL A 69 -17.05 2.41 -18.71
C VAL A 69 -17.36 3.90 -18.66
N LYS A 70 -17.16 4.61 -19.78
CA LYS A 70 -17.47 6.04 -19.89
C LYS A 70 -18.94 6.31 -19.58
N ALA A 71 -19.85 5.52 -20.18
CA ALA A 71 -21.28 5.65 -19.92
C ALA A 71 -21.61 5.48 -18.43
N LYS A 72 -21.01 4.47 -17.77
CA LYS A 72 -21.18 4.24 -16.33
C LYS A 72 -20.69 5.40 -15.47
N TRP A 73 -19.57 6.04 -15.85
CA TRP A 73 -19.04 7.20 -15.13
C TRP A 73 -19.92 8.44 -15.28
N VAL A 74 -20.43 8.72 -16.48
CA VAL A 74 -21.38 9.80 -16.74
C VAL A 74 -22.64 9.61 -15.90
N ALA A 75 -23.25 8.43 -15.94
CA ALA A 75 -24.44 8.11 -15.15
C ALA A 75 -24.19 8.23 -13.63
N ARG A 76 -22.98 7.89 -13.15
CA ARG A 76 -22.60 8.07 -11.75
C ARG A 76 -22.39 9.54 -11.37
N ALA A 77 -21.96 10.39 -12.29
CA ALA A 77 -21.83 11.83 -12.07
C ALA A 77 -23.22 12.49 -11.99
N GLU A 78 -24.10 12.19 -12.94
CA GLU A 78 -25.48 12.70 -12.98
C GLU A 78 -26.27 12.32 -11.72
N ASN A 79 -26.18 11.06 -11.27
CA ASN A 79 -26.82 10.62 -10.04
C ASN A 79 -26.31 11.34 -8.78
N ARG A 80 -25.02 11.72 -8.72
CA ARG A 80 -24.49 12.51 -7.60
C ARG A 80 -25.04 13.93 -7.58
N ILE A 81 -25.20 14.55 -8.75
CA ILE A 81 -25.75 15.89 -8.90
C ILE A 81 -27.23 15.90 -8.48
N ASN A 82 -28.00 14.91 -8.94
CA ASN A 82 -29.43 14.79 -8.62
C ASN A 82 -29.69 14.54 -7.13
N GLN A 83 -28.78 13.89 -6.41
CA GLN A 83 -28.88 13.68 -4.96
C GLN A 83 -28.51 14.93 -4.13
N GLN A 84 -27.75 15.88 -4.69
CA GLN A 84 -27.35 17.10 -4.00
C GLN A 84 -28.32 18.27 -4.21
N GLY A 85 -29.10 18.28 -5.30
CA GLY A 85 -30.12 19.30 -5.59
C GLY A 85 -31.47 19.08 -4.89
N GLY A 86 -31.61 18.06 -4.05
CA GLY A 86 -32.84 17.69 -3.35
C GLY A 86 -32.93 18.16 -1.89
N LYS A 87 -32.29 19.28 -1.54
CA LYS A 87 -32.44 19.96 -0.24
C LYS A 87 -32.95 21.38 -0.42
#